data_AF-A0A534PY92-F1
#
_entry.id   AF-A0A534PY92-F1
#
_cell.length_a   1.000
_cell.length_b   1.000
_cell.length_c   1.000
_cell.angle_alpha   90.00
_cell.angle_beta   90.00
_cell.angle_gamma   90.00
#
_symmetry.space_group_name_H-M   'P 1'
#
loop_
_entity.id
_entity.type
_entity.pdbx_description
1 polymer ?
#
loop_
_entity_poly.entity_id
_entity_poly.type
_entity_poly.pdbx_seq_one_letter_code
_entity_poly.pdbx_strand_id
1 'polypeptide(L)'
;MRDPIDGTALAHLGVLFEAHARDEAGHRRMWELARDIALDKPAVPKDLAPNVAPPATPRLFPEIAADLEALVLRMLGVLVIEVFAVGAFRWAKEVLGDRTLFRRHDEARTLIGYIQQDEAPHVGYLATALAELRCRRLAGASGGTVAGADVIDRARDLIVGFQAGPRHRANVEFRTQVVERCVADHPRREELLAEFRALG
;
A
#
# COMPACT_ATOMS: atom_id res chain seq x y z
N MET A 1 -0.07 25.39 -10.30
CA MET A 1 0.79 25.84 -9.18
C MET A 1 1.43 27.16 -9.57
N ARG A 2 1.77 28.05 -8.62
CA ARG A 2 2.38 29.36 -8.98
C ARG A 2 3.91 29.31 -9.02
N ASP A 3 4.51 28.46 -8.20
CA ASP A 3 5.95 28.30 -8.14
C ASP A 3 6.45 27.36 -9.26
N PRO A 4 7.61 27.62 -9.91
CA PRO A 4 8.20 26.72 -10.89
C PRO A 4 8.52 25.33 -10.31
N ILE A 5 8.41 24.29 -11.13
CA ILE A 5 8.70 22.89 -10.76
C ILE A 5 9.93 22.30 -11.44
N ASP A 6 10.55 23.05 -12.34
CA ASP A 6 11.70 22.56 -13.08
C ASP A 6 12.82 22.16 -12.12
N GLY A 7 13.39 20.98 -12.36
CA GLY A 7 14.42 20.40 -11.49
C GLY A 7 13.91 19.79 -10.18
N THR A 8 12.60 19.65 -10.00
CA THR A 8 12.00 19.04 -8.80
C THR A 8 11.25 17.74 -9.15
N ALA A 9 11.00 16.87 -8.15
CA ALA A 9 10.27 15.61 -8.37
C ALA A 9 8.89 15.83 -9.00
N LEU A 10 8.25 16.96 -8.69
CA LEU A 10 6.96 17.34 -9.29
C LEU A 10 6.98 17.43 -10.81
N ALA A 11 8.08 17.86 -11.44
CA ALA A 11 8.21 17.91 -12.89
C ALA A 11 8.25 16.52 -13.53
N HIS A 12 8.58 15.48 -12.76
CA HIS A 12 8.76 14.11 -13.23
C HIS A 12 7.61 13.17 -12.84
N LEU A 13 6.54 13.68 -12.19
CA LEU A 13 5.46 12.84 -11.67
C LEU A 13 4.85 11.90 -12.72
N GLY A 14 4.64 12.37 -13.96
CA GLY A 14 4.03 11.54 -15.00
C GLY A 14 4.83 10.26 -15.27
N VAL A 15 6.14 10.40 -15.53
CA VAL A 15 7.02 9.26 -15.82
C VAL A 15 7.28 8.40 -14.58
N LEU A 16 7.35 9.00 -13.39
CA LEU A 16 7.56 8.26 -12.14
C LEU A 16 6.33 7.41 -11.78
N PHE A 17 5.11 7.95 -11.94
CA PHE A 17 3.88 7.17 -11.75
C PHE A 17 3.76 6.03 -12.75
N GLU A 18 4.15 6.26 -14.00
CA GLU A 18 4.11 5.23 -15.03
C GLU A 18 5.13 4.12 -14.78
N ALA A 19 6.35 4.46 -14.35
CA ALA A 19 7.37 3.50 -13.95
C ALA A 19 6.89 2.67 -12.75
N HIS A 20 6.48 3.33 -11.66
CA HIS A 20 5.91 2.67 -10.49
C HIS A 20 4.77 1.71 -10.86
N ALA A 21 3.83 2.13 -11.72
CA ALA A 21 2.72 1.26 -12.11
C ALA A 21 3.17 0.00 -12.89
N ARG A 22 4.27 0.07 -13.64
CA ARG A 22 4.87 -1.09 -14.32
C ARG A 22 5.57 -2.00 -13.33
N ASP A 23 6.29 -1.42 -12.37
CA ASP A 23 6.96 -2.15 -11.29
C ASP A 23 5.92 -2.94 -10.47
N GLU A 24 4.81 -2.31 -10.07
CA GLU A 24 3.70 -2.97 -9.35
C GLU A 24 3.04 -4.12 -10.14
N ALA A 25 2.96 -4.01 -11.47
CA ALA A 25 2.50 -5.10 -12.32
C ALA A 25 3.50 -6.27 -12.34
N GLY A 26 4.80 -5.97 -12.30
CA GLY A 26 5.88 -6.94 -12.12
C GLY A 26 5.84 -7.59 -10.74
N HIS A 27 5.71 -6.79 -9.68
CA HIS A 27 5.62 -7.21 -8.28
C HIS A 27 4.51 -8.24 -8.10
N ARG A 28 3.33 -8.00 -8.66
CA ARG A 28 2.22 -8.95 -8.62
C ARG A 28 2.61 -10.33 -9.15
N ARG A 29 3.25 -10.38 -10.33
CA ARG A 29 3.67 -11.66 -10.95
C ARG A 29 4.76 -12.35 -10.11
N MET A 30 5.71 -11.58 -9.59
CA MET A 30 6.75 -12.11 -8.72
C MET A 30 6.18 -12.64 -7.41
N TRP A 31 5.19 -11.96 -6.81
CA TRP A 31 4.50 -12.38 -5.60
C TRP A 31 3.71 -13.68 -5.82
N GLU A 32 2.95 -13.77 -6.90
CA GLU A 32 2.23 -15.00 -7.28
C GLU A 32 3.19 -16.17 -7.49
N LEU A 33 4.32 -15.93 -8.15
CA LEU A 33 5.36 -16.93 -8.34
C LEU A 33 6.00 -17.36 -7.01
N ALA A 34 6.34 -16.42 -6.13
CA ALA A 34 6.93 -16.70 -4.83
C ALA A 34 5.98 -17.55 -3.97
N ARG A 35 4.68 -17.20 -3.94
CA ARG A 35 3.62 -17.98 -3.30
C ARG A 35 3.58 -19.41 -3.84
N ASP A 36 3.52 -19.55 -5.17
CA ASP A 36 3.36 -20.85 -5.80
C ASP A 36 4.59 -21.75 -5.63
N ILE A 37 5.78 -21.16 -5.59
CA ILE A 37 7.03 -21.88 -5.31
C ILE A 37 7.10 -22.33 -3.85
N ALA A 38 6.77 -21.46 -2.90
CA ALA A 38 6.86 -21.75 -1.47
C ALA A 38 5.79 -22.75 -1.01
N LEU A 39 4.57 -22.62 -1.52
CA LEU A 39 3.39 -23.34 -1.06
C LEU A 39 2.93 -24.46 -2.00
N ASP A 40 3.76 -24.83 -2.98
CA ASP A 40 3.48 -25.85 -4.00
C ASP A 40 2.14 -25.65 -4.74
N LYS A 41 2.01 -24.49 -5.37
CA LYS A 41 0.84 -24.06 -6.18
C LYS A 41 -0.49 -24.23 -5.41
N PRO A 42 -0.67 -23.50 -4.30
CA PRO A 42 -1.83 -23.66 -3.45
C PRO A 42 -3.10 -23.23 -4.19
N ALA A 43 -4.24 -23.84 -3.85
CA ALA A 43 -5.54 -23.33 -4.28
C ALA A 43 -5.82 -21.98 -3.61
N VAL A 44 -6.06 -20.93 -4.40
CA VAL A 44 -6.36 -19.59 -3.90
C VAL A 44 -7.86 -19.32 -4.01
N PRO A 45 -8.57 -19.08 -2.89
CA PRO A 45 -9.98 -18.74 -2.92
C PRO A 45 -10.24 -17.46 -3.74
N LYS A 46 -11.25 -17.51 -4.61
CA LYS A 46 -11.56 -16.42 -5.56
C LYS A 46 -12.28 -15.23 -4.92
N ASP A 47 -12.77 -15.39 -3.70
CA ASP A 47 -13.60 -14.44 -2.96
C ASP A 47 -12.82 -13.63 -1.93
N LEU A 48 -11.48 -13.60 -2.03
CA LEU A 48 -10.60 -12.94 -1.06
C LEU A 48 -10.58 -11.40 -1.13
N ALA A 49 -11.46 -10.77 -1.89
CA ALA A 49 -11.55 -9.32 -1.97
C ALA A 49 -13.01 -8.85 -2.01
N PRO A 50 -13.51 -8.15 -0.98
CA PRO A 50 -14.72 -7.38 -1.14
C PRO A 50 -14.41 -6.21 -2.07
N ASN A 51 -15.10 -6.17 -3.22
CA ASN A 51 -15.02 -5.05 -4.15
C ASN A 51 -16.07 -4.01 -3.75
N VAL A 52 -15.84 -3.32 -2.63
CA VAL A 52 -16.72 -2.22 -2.20
C VAL A 52 -16.12 -0.92 -2.72
N ALA A 53 -16.73 -0.37 -3.77
CA ALA A 53 -16.46 1.00 -4.16
C ALA A 53 -16.82 1.91 -2.99
N PRO A 54 -15.88 2.73 -2.47
CA PRO A 54 -16.22 3.66 -1.40
C PRO A 54 -17.29 4.64 -1.90
N PRO A 55 -18.24 5.03 -1.04
CA PRO A 55 -19.24 6.04 -1.40
C PRO A 55 -18.55 7.34 -1.81
N ALA A 56 -19.20 8.08 -2.72
CA ALA A 56 -18.71 9.39 -3.14
C ALA A 56 -18.56 10.30 -1.91
N THR A 57 -17.33 10.65 -1.58
CA THR A 57 -17.02 11.51 -0.44
C THR A 57 -17.00 12.96 -0.93
N PRO A 58 -17.58 13.93 -0.19
CA PRO A 58 -17.46 15.33 -0.55
C PRO A 58 -15.99 15.77 -0.64
N ARG A 59 -15.72 16.81 -1.46
CA ARG A 59 -14.39 17.41 -1.62
C ARG A 59 -13.81 17.78 -0.25
N LEU A 60 -12.57 17.37 -0.02
CA LEU A 60 -11.82 17.64 1.21
C LEU A 60 -11.22 19.05 1.24
N PHE A 61 -10.79 19.52 0.07
CA PHE A 61 -10.11 20.79 -0.16
C PHE A 61 -10.79 21.55 -1.31
N PRO A 62 -12.04 22.01 -1.15
CA PRO A 62 -12.74 22.80 -2.17
C PRO A 62 -11.98 24.09 -2.57
N GLU A 63 -11.06 24.56 -1.72
CA GLU A 63 -10.18 25.70 -1.95
C GLU A 63 -9.12 25.49 -3.04
N ILE A 64 -8.86 24.25 -3.50
CA ILE A 64 -7.94 23.95 -4.61
C ILE A 64 -8.67 23.26 -5.78
N ALA A 65 -8.03 23.27 -6.95
CA ALA A 65 -8.53 22.58 -8.15
C ALA A 65 -8.78 21.09 -7.88
N ALA A 66 -9.87 20.55 -8.47
CA ALA A 66 -10.30 19.16 -8.26
C ALA A 66 -9.23 18.13 -8.62
N ASP A 67 -8.58 18.32 -9.77
CA ASP A 67 -7.55 17.40 -10.25
C ASP A 67 -6.32 17.43 -9.33
N LEU A 68 -6.00 18.57 -8.73
CA LEU A 68 -4.92 18.69 -7.77
C LEU A 68 -5.25 17.97 -6.46
N GLU A 69 -6.48 18.13 -5.94
CA GLU A 69 -6.92 17.36 -4.77
C GLU A 69 -6.86 15.85 -5.04
N ALA A 70 -7.41 15.40 -6.17
CA ALA A 70 -7.39 14.00 -6.55
C ALA A 70 -5.96 13.45 -6.67
N LEU A 71 -5.05 14.22 -7.26
CA LEU A 71 -3.64 13.85 -7.37
C LEU A 71 -2.95 13.76 -6.00
N VAL A 72 -3.16 14.74 -5.11
CA VAL A 72 -2.60 14.74 -3.74
C VAL A 72 -3.11 13.54 -2.95
N LEU A 73 -4.41 13.31 -2.95
CA LEU A 73 -5.02 12.17 -2.23
C LEU A 73 -4.52 10.84 -2.79
N ARG A 74 -4.35 10.73 -4.11
CA ARG A 74 -3.76 9.54 -4.74
C ARG A 74 -2.31 9.34 -4.32
N MET A 75 -1.46 10.36 -4.41
CA MET A 75 -0.03 10.27 -4.02
C MET A 75 0.12 9.86 -2.56
N LEU A 76 -0.63 10.48 -1.64
CA LEU A 76 -0.59 10.12 -0.22
C LEU A 76 -1.15 8.71 0.04
N GLY A 77 -2.23 8.35 -0.66
CA GLY A 77 -2.81 7.01 -0.56
C GLY A 77 -1.83 5.92 -0.98
N VAL A 78 -1.16 6.12 -2.12
CA VAL A 78 -0.11 5.21 -2.60
C VAL A 78 1.08 5.22 -1.64
N LEU A 79 1.60 6.38 -1.23
CA LEU A 79 2.73 6.45 -0.29
C LEU A 79 2.50 5.64 0.98
N VAL A 80 1.30 5.75 1.56
CA VAL A 80 0.95 4.98 2.76
C VAL A 80 0.95 3.47 2.47
N ILE A 81 0.43 3.05 1.31
CA ILE A 81 0.49 1.65 0.87
C ILE A 81 1.94 1.16 0.74
N GLU A 82 2.82 1.92 0.08
CA GLU A 82 4.24 1.55 -0.09
C GLU A 82 4.94 1.39 1.26
N VAL A 83 4.68 2.30 2.22
CA VAL A 83 5.25 2.19 3.58
C VAL A 83 4.80 0.90 4.28
N PHE A 84 3.54 0.50 4.12
CA PHE A 84 3.08 -0.80 4.62
C PHE A 84 3.68 -1.97 3.85
N ALA A 85 3.87 -1.85 2.53
CA ALA A 85 4.45 -2.88 1.67
C ALA A 85 5.88 -3.23 2.11
N VAL A 86 6.71 -2.26 2.47
CA VAL A 86 8.05 -2.48 3.05
C VAL A 86 8.00 -3.46 4.24
N GLY A 87 7.03 -3.27 5.13
CA GLY A 87 6.82 -4.14 6.30
C GLY A 87 6.28 -5.51 5.92
N ALA A 88 5.27 -5.55 5.05
CA ALA A 88 4.63 -6.78 4.59
C ALA A 88 5.63 -7.69 3.86
N PHE A 89 6.45 -7.16 2.96
CA PHE A 89 7.45 -7.95 2.24
C PHE A 89 8.63 -8.36 3.12
N ARG A 90 8.99 -7.57 4.14
CA ARG A 90 9.96 -8.03 5.15
C ARG A 90 9.43 -9.27 5.87
N TRP A 91 8.21 -9.21 6.39
CA TRP A 91 7.57 -10.33 7.07
C TRP A 91 7.42 -11.53 6.14
N ALA A 92 6.93 -11.33 4.92
CA ALA A 92 6.73 -12.42 3.97
C ALA A 92 8.05 -13.10 3.58
N LYS A 93 9.14 -12.33 3.46
CA LYS A 93 10.49 -12.85 3.20
C LYS A 93 11.04 -13.66 4.37
N GLU A 94 10.71 -13.29 5.61
CA GLU A 94 11.06 -14.06 6.81
C GLU A 94 10.28 -15.37 6.86
N VAL A 95 8.96 -15.32 6.68
CA VAL A 95 8.09 -16.50 6.73
C VAL A 95 8.38 -17.45 5.57
N LEU A 96 8.20 -17.00 4.32
CA LEU A 96 8.39 -17.86 3.15
C LEU A 96 9.86 -18.22 2.90
N GLY A 97 10.78 -17.53 3.56
CA GLY A 97 12.21 -17.83 3.59
C GLY A 97 12.63 -18.81 4.68
N ASP A 98 11.70 -19.34 5.48
CA ASP A 98 12.01 -20.33 6.53
C ASP A 98 12.19 -21.74 5.93
N ARG A 99 13.43 -22.24 6.01
CA ARG A 99 13.82 -23.58 5.55
C ARG A 99 13.16 -24.73 6.30
N THR A 100 12.65 -24.49 7.50
CA THR A 100 11.95 -25.50 8.30
C THR A 100 10.51 -25.68 7.86
N LEU A 101 9.93 -24.67 7.17
CA LEU A 101 8.54 -24.65 6.73
C LEU A 101 8.41 -24.89 5.22
N PHE A 102 9.34 -24.36 4.41
CA PHE A 102 9.20 -24.35 2.95
C PHE A 102 10.40 -24.96 2.24
N ARG A 103 10.15 -25.93 1.34
CA ARG A 103 11.19 -26.64 0.59
C ARG A 103 12.02 -25.72 -0.32
N ARG A 104 11.38 -24.74 -0.95
CA ARG A 104 11.99 -23.81 -1.92
C ARG A 104 12.14 -22.40 -1.33
N HIS A 105 12.50 -22.33 -0.05
CA HIS A 105 12.60 -21.09 0.71
C HIS A 105 13.54 -20.06 0.08
N ASP A 106 14.70 -20.48 -0.45
CA ASP A 106 15.70 -19.55 -1.01
C ASP A 106 15.19 -18.83 -2.27
N GLU A 107 14.47 -19.54 -3.13
CA GLU A 107 13.88 -18.97 -4.34
C GLU A 107 12.77 -17.99 -4.00
N ALA A 108 11.88 -18.34 -3.06
CA ALA A 108 10.82 -17.46 -2.58
C ALA A 108 11.39 -16.20 -1.90
N ARG A 109 12.37 -16.37 -1.00
CA ARG A 109 13.08 -15.27 -0.32
C ARG A 109 13.74 -14.32 -1.31
N THR A 110 14.32 -14.85 -2.39
CA THR A 110 14.98 -14.06 -3.43
C THR A 110 13.97 -13.23 -4.22
N LEU A 111 12.87 -13.84 -4.69
CA LEU A 111 11.82 -13.14 -5.43
C LEU A 111 11.18 -12.01 -4.60
N ILE A 112 10.82 -12.29 -3.35
CA ILE A 112 10.27 -11.28 -2.43
C ILE A 112 11.32 -10.20 -2.13
N GLY A 113 12.60 -10.58 -2.11
CA GLY A 113 13.71 -9.66 -1.94
C GLY A 113 13.86 -8.64 -3.07
N TYR A 114 13.52 -8.99 -4.31
CA TYR A 114 13.49 -8.04 -5.42
C TYR A 114 12.35 -7.04 -5.27
N ILE A 115 11.13 -7.53 -5.01
CA ILE A 115 9.96 -6.67 -4.75
C ILE A 115 10.27 -5.67 -3.63
N GLN A 116 10.80 -6.16 -2.51
CA GLN A 116 11.15 -5.33 -1.35
C GLN A 116 12.15 -4.21 -1.68
N GLN A 117 13.06 -4.40 -2.63
CA GLN A 117 14.06 -3.39 -3.00
C GLN A 117 13.43 -2.20 -3.73
N ASP A 118 12.38 -2.44 -4.51
CA ASP A 118 11.70 -1.44 -5.32
C ASP A 118 10.75 -0.54 -4.49
N GLU A 119 10.38 -0.98 -3.29
CA GLU A 119 9.59 -0.18 -2.35
C GLU A 119 10.33 1.11 -1.91
N ALA A 120 11.67 1.06 -1.81
CA ALA A 120 12.46 2.21 -1.38
C ALA A 120 12.41 3.39 -2.38
N PRO A 121 12.65 3.20 -3.70
CA PRO A 121 12.45 4.27 -4.67
C PRO A 121 11.00 4.72 -4.77
N HIS A 122 10.00 3.83 -4.62
CA HIS A 122 8.59 4.20 -4.60
C HIS A 122 8.24 5.18 -3.47
N VAL A 123 8.63 4.84 -2.23
CA VAL A 123 8.49 5.73 -1.07
C VAL A 123 9.26 7.03 -1.31
N GLY A 124 10.49 6.93 -1.81
CA GLY A 124 11.40 8.06 -2.01
C GLY A 124 10.82 9.16 -2.90
N TYR A 125 10.33 8.80 -4.10
CA TYR A 125 9.84 9.83 -5.03
C TYR A 125 8.51 10.43 -4.56
N LEU A 126 7.61 9.62 -3.99
CA LEU A 126 6.31 10.10 -3.49
C LEU A 126 6.50 11.04 -2.30
N ALA A 127 7.33 10.65 -1.33
CA ALA A 127 7.65 11.49 -0.17
C ALA A 127 8.31 12.80 -0.61
N THR A 128 9.22 12.75 -1.59
CA THR A 128 9.89 13.94 -2.14
C THR A 128 8.88 14.88 -2.80
N ALA A 129 8.04 14.39 -3.72
CA ALA A 129 7.04 15.21 -4.42
C ALA A 129 6.02 15.82 -3.44
N LEU A 130 5.59 15.07 -2.44
CA LEU A 130 4.67 15.56 -1.40
C LEU A 130 5.34 16.60 -0.49
N ALA A 131 6.60 16.41 -0.12
CA ALA A 131 7.37 17.39 0.64
C ALA A 131 7.58 18.69 -0.16
N GLU A 132 7.87 18.59 -1.46
CA GLU A 132 7.94 19.74 -2.36
C GLU A 132 6.61 20.49 -2.42
N LEU A 133 5.48 19.79 -2.55
CA LEU A 133 4.15 20.43 -2.51
C LEU A 133 3.88 21.09 -1.17
N ARG A 134 4.24 20.44 -0.06
CA ARG A 134 4.05 20.95 1.30
C ARG A 134 4.72 22.31 1.51
N CYS A 135 5.86 22.54 0.86
CA CYS A 135 6.64 23.78 0.96
C CYS A 135 6.18 24.92 0.04
N ARG A 136 5.13 24.73 -0.77
CA ARG A 136 4.74 25.66 -1.84
C ARG A 136 3.42 26.38 -1.57
N ARG A 137 3.16 27.44 -2.35
CA ARG A 137 1.84 28.08 -2.43
C ARG A 137 1.04 27.53 -3.61
N LEU A 138 -0.06 26.86 -3.29
CA LEU A 138 -1.00 26.31 -4.28
C LEU A 138 -1.94 27.40 -4.76
N ALA A 139 -2.39 27.31 -6.02
CA ALA A 139 -3.36 28.25 -6.56
C ALA A 139 -4.75 27.95 -5.95
N GLY A 140 -5.38 28.99 -5.37
CA GLY A 140 -6.74 28.88 -4.84
C GLY A 140 -7.79 28.84 -5.95
N ALA A 141 -8.85 28.06 -5.76
CA ALA A 141 -9.95 27.89 -6.72
C ALA A 141 -10.74 29.18 -6.97
N SER A 142 -10.84 30.07 -5.96
CA SER A 142 -11.51 31.38 -6.02
C SER A 142 -10.55 32.54 -6.29
N GLY A 143 -9.31 32.26 -6.72
CA GLY A 143 -8.22 33.22 -6.73
C GLY A 143 -7.47 33.25 -5.39
N GLY A 144 -6.24 33.79 -5.41
CA GLY A 144 -5.34 33.76 -4.25
C GLY A 144 -4.50 32.49 -4.15
N THR A 145 -4.02 32.18 -2.94
CA THR A 145 -3.13 31.03 -2.68
C THR A 145 -3.48 30.30 -1.40
N VAL A 146 -3.34 28.98 -1.42
CA VAL A 146 -3.46 28.09 -0.25
C VAL A 146 -2.06 27.58 0.12
N ALA A 147 -1.75 27.47 1.41
CA ALA A 147 -0.47 26.88 1.82
C ALA A 147 -0.48 25.37 1.55
N GLY A 148 0.57 24.85 0.92
CA GLY A 148 0.71 23.41 0.67
C GLY A 148 0.71 22.61 1.97
N ALA A 149 1.29 23.15 3.04
CA ALA A 149 1.28 22.53 4.37
C ALA A 149 -0.13 22.21 4.87
N ASP A 150 -1.08 23.15 4.74
CA ASP A 150 -2.45 22.97 5.20
C ASP A 150 -3.15 21.82 4.46
N VAL A 151 -2.87 21.67 3.17
CA VAL A 151 -3.44 20.59 2.32
C VAL A 151 -2.77 19.25 2.64
N ILE A 152 -1.44 19.19 2.61
CA ILE A 152 -0.69 17.95 2.76
C ILE A 152 -0.82 17.37 4.17
N ASP A 153 -0.71 18.20 5.22
CA ASP A 153 -0.77 17.70 6.60
C ASP A 153 -2.17 17.17 6.95
N ARG A 154 -3.23 17.89 6.55
CA ARG A 154 -4.61 17.45 6.75
C ARG A 154 -4.94 16.18 5.94
N ALA A 155 -4.47 16.09 4.70
CA ALA A 155 -4.66 14.90 3.88
C ALA A 155 -3.92 13.68 4.45
N ARG A 156 -2.68 13.88 4.93
CA ARG A 156 -1.88 12.85 5.61
C ARG A 156 -2.63 12.32 6.83
N ASP A 157 -3.09 13.20 7.72
CA ASP A 157 -3.73 12.80 8.97
C ASP A 157 -5.00 11.98 8.71
N LEU A 158 -5.79 12.39 7.71
CA LEU A 158 -6.97 11.66 7.29
C LEU A 158 -6.64 10.27 6.73
N ILE A 159 -5.69 10.19 5.79
CA ILE A 159 -5.34 8.93 5.12
C ILE A 159 -4.69 7.96 6.09
N VAL A 160 -3.72 8.42 6.89
CA VAL A 160 -3.05 7.60 7.90
C VAL A 160 -4.04 7.14 8.96
N GLY A 161 -4.90 8.04 9.47
CA GLY A 161 -5.93 7.69 10.45
C GLY A 161 -6.91 6.64 9.92
N PHE A 162 -7.32 6.74 8.65
CA PHE A 162 -8.17 5.74 8.02
C PHE A 162 -7.46 4.39 7.83
N GLN A 163 -6.23 4.41 7.31
CA GLN A 163 -5.45 3.21 7.02
C GLN A 163 -5.07 2.44 8.27
N ALA A 164 -4.54 3.13 9.29
CA ALA A 164 -4.10 2.53 10.54
C ALA A 164 -5.26 2.19 11.50
N GLY A 165 -6.44 2.79 11.30
CA GLY A 165 -7.61 2.59 12.15
C GLY A 165 -8.66 1.68 11.49
N PRO A 166 -9.76 2.24 10.93
CA PRO A 166 -10.85 1.46 10.37
C PRO A 166 -10.43 0.41 9.35
N ARG A 167 -9.55 0.77 8.40
CA ARG A 167 -9.14 -0.16 7.34
C ARG A 167 -8.27 -1.30 7.86
N HIS A 168 -7.34 -1.02 8.78
CA HIS A 168 -6.56 -2.06 9.43
C HIS A 168 -7.46 -3.06 10.17
N ARG A 169 -8.42 -2.59 10.98
CA ARG A 169 -9.35 -3.48 11.70
C ARG A 169 -10.17 -4.35 10.74
N ALA A 170 -10.73 -3.75 9.68
CA ALA A 170 -11.48 -4.49 8.67
C ALA A 170 -10.61 -5.55 7.97
N ASN A 171 -9.34 -5.24 7.67
CA ASN A 171 -8.41 -6.21 7.10
C ASN A 171 -8.10 -7.37 8.06
N VAL A 172 -7.86 -7.08 9.35
CA VAL A 172 -7.63 -8.13 10.37
C VAL A 172 -8.85 -9.04 10.47
N GLU A 173 -10.04 -8.46 10.66
CA GLU A 173 -11.29 -9.21 10.74
C GLU A 173 -11.51 -10.11 9.52
N PHE A 174 -11.35 -9.54 8.32
CA PHE A 174 -11.49 -10.29 7.07
C PHE A 174 -10.47 -11.43 6.95
N ARG A 175 -9.19 -11.19 7.26
CA ARG A 175 -8.15 -12.22 7.17
C ARG A 175 -8.34 -13.31 8.21
N THR A 176 -8.81 -12.99 9.41
CA THR A 176 -9.18 -13.98 10.44
C THR A 176 -10.31 -14.88 9.94
N GLN A 177 -11.37 -14.32 9.34
CA GLN A 177 -12.46 -15.13 8.75
C GLN A 177 -11.96 -16.08 7.65
N VAL A 178 -11.00 -15.63 6.84
CA VAL A 178 -10.36 -16.48 5.81
C VAL A 178 -9.60 -17.64 6.45
N VAL A 179 -8.79 -17.37 7.50
CA VAL A 179 -8.05 -18.41 8.22
C VAL A 179 -9.02 -19.42 8.83
N GLU A 180 -10.06 -18.96 9.53
CA GLU A 180 -11.08 -19.81 10.15
C GLU A 180 -11.76 -20.74 9.14
N ARG A 181 -12.04 -20.23 7.94
CA ARG A 181 -12.58 -21.03 6.85
C ARG A 181 -11.57 -22.05 6.32
N CYS A 182 -10.30 -21.67 6.15
CA CYS A 182 -9.27 -22.56 5.64
C CYS A 182 -8.99 -23.76 6.57
N VAL A 183 -9.23 -23.63 7.88
CA VAL A 183 -9.04 -24.72 8.85
C VAL A 183 -10.34 -25.40 9.27
N ALA A 184 -11.47 -25.11 8.62
CA ALA A 184 -12.80 -25.57 9.06
C ALA A 184 -12.90 -27.09 9.22
N ASP A 185 -12.31 -27.85 8.30
CA ASP A 185 -12.33 -29.32 8.29
C ASP A 185 -11.05 -29.94 8.86
N HIS A 186 -10.16 -29.13 9.45
CA HIS A 186 -8.87 -29.61 9.97
C HIS A 186 -9.04 -30.31 11.33
N PRO A 187 -8.50 -31.52 11.56
CA PRO A 187 -8.65 -32.25 12.83
C PRO A 187 -8.18 -31.49 14.08
N ARG A 188 -7.20 -30.58 13.91
CA ARG A 188 -6.66 -29.70 14.97
C ARG A 188 -7.25 -28.28 14.96
N ARG A 189 -8.42 -28.06 14.35
CA ARG A 189 -9.01 -26.71 14.17
C ARG A 189 -8.99 -25.87 15.45
N GLU A 190 -9.53 -26.39 16.54
CA GLU A 190 -9.66 -25.63 17.79
C GLU A 190 -8.30 -25.23 18.37
N GLU A 191 -7.34 -26.15 18.37
CA GLU A 191 -5.97 -25.93 18.84
C GLU A 191 -5.27 -24.87 17.98
N LEU A 192 -5.32 -25.02 16.65
CA LEU A 192 -4.69 -24.07 15.72
C LEU A 192 -5.29 -22.67 15.82
N LEU A 193 -6.61 -22.55 15.95
CA LEU A 193 -7.27 -21.25 16.12
C LEU A 193 -6.96 -20.64 17.49
N ALA A 194 -6.82 -21.44 18.54
CA ALA A 194 -6.41 -20.96 19.85
C ALA A 194 -4.97 -20.42 19.81
N GLU A 195 -4.04 -21.16 19.20
CA GLU A 195 -2.65 -20.73 19.00
C GLU A 195 -2.57 -19.45 18.15
N PHE A 196 -3.29 -19.41 17.03
CA PHE A 196 -3.31 -18.25 16.13
C PHE A 196 -3.82 -16.98 16.84
N ARG A 197 -4.92 -17.09 17.59
CA ARG A 197 -5.49 -15.95 18.35
C ARG A 197 -4.60 -15.50 19.51
N ALA A 198 -3.76 -16.38 20.05
CA ALA A 198 -2.82 -16.03 21.11
C ALA A 198 -1.66 -15.14 20.62
N LEU A 199 -1.43 -15.06 19.30
CA LEU A 199 -0.37 -14.24 18.71
C LEU A 199 -0.73 -12.75 18.59
N GLY A 200 -2.00 -12.37 18.78
CA GLY A 200 -2.50 -10.99 18.66
C GLY A 200 -3.09 -10.69 17.30
#